data_AF-A0A955N638-F1
#
_entry.id   AF-A0A955N638-F1
#
_cell.length_a   1.000
_cell.length_b   1.000
_cell.length_c   1.000
_cell.angle_alpha   90.00
_cell.angle_beta   90.00
_cell.angle_gamma   90.00
#
_symmetry.space_group_name_H-M   'P 1'
#
loop_
_entity.id
_entity.type
_entity.pdbx_description
1 polymer ?
#
loop_
_entity_poly.entity_id
_entity_poly.type
_entity_poly.pdbx_seq_one_letter_code
_entity_poly.pdbx_strand_id
1 'polypeptide(L)'
;MSNDFFCYAVRMEKYVWVKMFCGLLMVGTLSACIGNTYQQQADVIKGHVERFYGHLQSHQVGHAVFENEQIEMIGLSSEERLLRRVGQLKHDEKIQEWKIIKTAKETAAENWLALARYFSENQQYDKARSTYQRVIETYQGLANQLYVDRAKMGLRDVETILGP
;
A
#
# COMPACT_ATOMS: atom_id res chain seq x y z
N MET A 1 38.91 13.81 -0.59
CA MET A 1 38.90 13.79 0.89
C MET A 1 37.53 14.28 1.32
N SER A 2 36.64 13.55 1.98
CA SER A 2 36.63 12.19 2.53
C SER A 2 35.14 11.90 2.81
N ASN A 3 34.40 11.20 1.96
CA ASN A 3 34.13 9.75 1.97
C ASN A 3 33.78 9.05 3.30
N ASP A 4 33.56 9.77 4.41
CA ASP A 4 33.40 9.10 5.72
C ASP A 4 32.01 9.19 6.35
N PHE A 5 31.04 9.88 5.74
CA PHE A 5 29.67 9.92 6.29
C PHE A 5 28.77 8.79 5.76
N PHE A 6 29.09 8.21 4.60
CA PHE A 6 28.30 7.14 3.98
C PHE A 6 28.54 5.75 4.59
N CYS A 7 29.60 5.57 5.39
CA CYS A 7 30.00 4.26 5.92
C CYS A 7 29.38 3.87 7.27
N TYR A 8 28.67 4.76 7.97
CA TYR A 8 28.03 4.41 9.25
C TYR A 8 26.54 4.04 9.16
N ALA A 9 25.82 4.46 8.11
CA ALA A 9 24.38 4.17 7.97
C ALA A 9 24.10 2.78 7.38
N VAL A 10 25.03 2.19 6.63
CA VAL A 10 24.83 0.89 5.93
C VAL A 10 25.14 -0.33 6.82
N ARG A 11 25.51 -0.12 8.09
CA ARG A 11 26.04 -1.17 8.98
C ARG A 11 25.12 -1.61 10.11
N MET A 12 23.82 -1.27 10.09
CA MET A 12 22.89 -1.63 11.19
C MET A 12 21.65 -2.46 10.82
N GLU A 13 21.53 -3.00 9.61
CA GLU A 13 20.32 -3.80 9.25
C GLU A 13 20.53 -5.31 9.12
N LYS A 14 21.74 -5.84 9.28
CA LYS A 14 22.00 -7.27 8.97
C LYS A 14 22.07 -8.22 10.17
N TYR A 15 21.96 -7.74 11.40
CA TYR A 15 22.25 -8.57 12.59
C TYR A 15 21.07 -8.86 13.53
N VAL A 16 19.87 -8.32 13.27
CA VAL A 16 18.70 -8.56 14.13
C VAL A 16 17.81 -9.70 13.60
N TRP A 17 17.82 -9.95 12.29
CA TRP A 17 16.93 -10.93 11.64
C TRP A 17 17.35 -12.41 11.75
N VAL A 18 18.55 -12.72 12.28
CA VAL A 18 19.09 -14.09 12.29
C VAL A 18 18.92 -14.81 13.64
N LYS A 19 18.55 -14.11 14.72
CA LYS A 19 18.52 -14.72 16.08
C LYS A 19 17.16 -15.21 16.57
N MET A 20 16.10 -15.09 15.78
CA MET A 20 14.74 -15.50 16.19
C MET A 20 14.25 -16.74 15.43
N PHE A 21 15.17 -17.65 15.10
CA PHE A 21 14.89 -18.94 14.48
C PHE A 21 15.83 -19.99 15.07
N CYS A 22 15.52 -20.49 16.27
CA CYS A 22 15.85 -21.85 16.73
C CYS A 22 15.54 -21.98 18.23
N GLY A 23 14.57 -22.83 18.54
CA GLY A 23 14.38 -23.38 19.88
C GLY A 23 12.98 -23.19 20.43
N LEU A 24 12.03 -24.04 20.04
CA LEU A 24 11.77 -25.27 20.78
C LEU A 24 10.66 -26.08 20.11
N LEU A 25 10.91 -27.38 20.04
CA LEU A 25 10.07 -28.46 19.56
C LEU A 25 8.87 -28.74 20.51
N MET A 26 7.80 -29.28 19.91
CA MET A 26 6.80 -30.19 20.48
C MET A 26 5.74 -29.63 21.44
N VAL A 27 4.53 -29.40 20.92
CA VAL A 27 3.32 -30.15 21.32
C VAL A 27 2.38 -30.18 20.10
N GLY A 28 2.15 -31.38 19.57
CA GLY A 28 1.05 -31.61 18.63
C GLY A 28 -0.27 -31.57 19.38
N THR A 29 -1.03 -30.50 19.18
CA THR A 29 -2.49 -30.54 19.30
C THR A 29 -3.06 -30.14 17.95
N LEU A 30 -3.92 -31.01 17.43
CA LEU A 30 -4.84 -30.70 16.34
C LEU A 30 -5.80 -29.61 16.85
N SER A 31 -5.33 -28.36 16.88
CA SER A 31 -6.15 -27.17 17.07
C SER A 31 -6.30 -26.54 15.70
N ALA A 32 -7.55 -26.42 15.27
CA ALA A 32 -7.99 -25.90 13.99
C ALA A 32 -7.06 -24.84 13.38
N CYS A 33 -6.74 -25.00 12.09
CA CYS A 33 -6.24 -23.93 11.23
C CYS A 33 -7.29 -22.80 11.15
N ILE A 34 -7.45 -22.01 12.21
CA ILE A 34 -8.06 -20.69 12.13
C ILE A 34 -6.91 -19.76 11.76
N GLY A 35 -6.45 -19.85 10.51
CA GLY A 35 -5.63 -18.79 9.95
C GLY A 35 -6.46 -17.51 10.00
N ASN A 36 -5.93 -16.44 10.60
CA ASN A 36 -6.65 -15.18 10.65
C ASN A 36 -6.83 -14.67 9.21
N THR A 37 -8.06 -14.63 8.71
CA THR A 37 -8.40 -14.16 7.35
C THR A 37 -7.77 -12.80 7.04
N TYR A 38 -7.62 -11.93 8.04
CA TYR A 38 -6.91 -10.66 7.89
C TYR A 38 -5.43 -10.85 7.56
N GLN A 39 -4.71 -11.75 8.24
CA GLN A 39 -3.29 -11.99 7.98
C GLN A 39 -3.07 -12.49 6.55
N GLN A 40 -3.90 -13.43 6.09
CA GLN A 40 -3.82 -13.92 4.72
C GLN A 40 -4.01 -12.80 3.69
N GLN A 41 -5.02 -11.93 3.87
CA GLN A 41 -5.26 -10.82 2.96
C GLN A 41 -4.17 -9.74 3.04
N ALA A 42 -3.65 -9.47 4.24
CA ALA A 42 -2.54 -8.54 4.44
C ALA A 42 -1.26 -9.03 3.73
N ASP A 43 -0.97 -10.33 3.77
CA ASP A 43 0.16 -10.93 3.07
C ASP A 43 0.00 -10.82 1.54
N VAL A 44 -1.22 -10.99 1.02
CA VAL A 44 -1.51 -10.77 -0.40
C VAL A 44 -1.31 -9.30 -0.80
N ILE A 45 -1.85 -8.35 -0.02
CA ILE A 45 -1.63 -6.91 -0.23
C ILE A 45 -0.13 -6.60 -0.23
N LYS A 46 0.62 -7.12 0.74
CA LYS A 46 2.07 -6.96 0.82
C LYS A 46 2.78 -7.45 -0.45
N GLY A 47 2.42 -8.63 -0.95
CA GLY A 47 2.99 -9.17 -2.18
C GLY A 47 2.68 -8.33 -3.43
N HIS A 48 1.54 -7.65 -3.48
CA HIS A 48 1.25 -6.65 -4.52
C HIS A 48 2.07 -5.37 -4.35
N VAL A 49 2.27 -4.89 -3.12
CA VAL A 49 3.12 -3.72 -2.83
C VAL A 49 4.57 -3.96 -3.23
N GLU A 50 5.14 -5.12 -2.89
CA GLU A 50 6.51 -5.47 -3.25
C GLU A 50 6.71 -5.47 -4.77
N ARG A 51 5.76 -6.05 -5.52
CA ARG A 51 5.78 -6.03 -6.99
C ARG A 51 5.54 -4.64 -7.56
N PHE A 52 4.62 -3.86 -6.99
CA PHE A 52 4.38 -2.47 -7.39
C PHE A 52 5.69 -1.67 -7.41
N TYR A 53 6.42 -1.66 -6.28
CA TYR A 53 7.66 -0.93 -6.18
C TYR A 53 8.77 -1.53 -7.05
N GLY A 54 8.84 -2.86 -7.18
CA GLY A 54 9.78 -3.52 -8.10
C GLY A 54 9.56 -3.12 -9.57
N HIS A 55 8.31 -3.06 -10.02
CA HIS A 55 7.95 -2.61 -11.37
C HIS A 55 8.23 -1.11 -11.57
N LEU A 56 7.93 -0.28 -10.58
CA LEU A 56 8.20 1.17 -10.64
C LEU A 56 9.70 1.46 -10.75
N GLN A 57 10.53 0.75 -9.97
CA GLN A 57 11.99 0.82 -10.04
C GLN A 57 12.54 0.34 -11.39
N SER A 58 11.83 -0.59 -12.05
CA SER A 58 12.19 -1.12 -13.37
C SER A 58 11.55 -0.34 -14.53
N HIS A 59 10.96 0.83 -14.26
CA HIS A 59 10.24 1.67 -15.23
C HIS A 59 9.06 0.96 -15.94
N GLN A 60 8.55 -0.14 -15.38
CA GLN A 60 7.41 -0.89 -15.88
C GLN A 60 6.09 -0.34 -15.32
N VAL A 61 5.80 0.91 -15.66
CA VAL A 61 4.67 1.68 -15.13
C VAL A 61 3.33 0.95 -15.26
N GLY A 62 3.07 0.31 -16.39
CA GLY A 62 1.82 -0.43 -16.61
C GLY A 62 1.63 -1.62 -15.66
N HIS A 63 2.72 -2.33 -15.33
CA HIS A 63 2.67 -3.42 -14.35
C HIS A 63 2.51 -2.87 -12.93
N ALA A 64 3.16 -1.76 -12.59
CA ALA A 64 2.96 -1.11 -11.30
C ALA A 64 1.49 -0.69 -11.12
N VAL A 65 0.88 -0.04 -12.12
CA VAL A 65 -0.54 0.30 -12.13
C VAL A 65 -1.41 -0.93 -11.87
N PHE A 66 -1.17 -2.02 -12.61
CA PHE A 66 -1.90 -3.27 -12.45
C PHE A 66 -1.81 -3.82 -11.02
N GLU A 67 -0.61 -3.89 -10.43
CA GLU A 67 -0.45 -4.39 -9.07
C GLU A 67 -1.22 -3.54 -8.04
N ASN A 68 -1.32 -2.22 -8.26
CA ASN A 68 -2.08 -1.36 -7.37
C ASN A 68 -3.60 -1.53 -7.53
N GLU A 69 -4.08 -1.71 -8.76
CA GLU A 69 -5.49 -2.00 -9.03
C GLU A 69 -5.93 -3.32 -8.38
N GLN A 70 -5.04 -4.32 -8.32
CA GLN A 70 -5.31 -5.56 -7.58
C GLN A 70 -5.52 -5.32 -6.08
N ILE A 71 -4.81 -4.36 -5.48
CA ILE A 71 -5.03 -3.95 -4.09
C ILE A 71 -6.39 -3.26 -3.94
N GLU A 72 -6.76 -2.37 -4.87
CA GLU A 72 -8.09 -1.73 -4.88
C GLU A 72 -9.21 -2.79 -4.94
N MET A 73 -9.04 -3.83 -5.77
CA MET A 73 -10.00 -4.94 -5.88
C MET A 73 -10.13 -5.76 -4.59
N ILE A 74 -9.05 -5.92 -3.81
CA ILE A 74 -9.13 -6.55 -2.48
C ILE A 74 -10.00 -5.70 -1.55
N GLY A 75 -9.81 -4.38 -1.55
CA GLY A 75 -10.64 -3.45 -0.77
C GLY A 75 -12.12 -3.52 -1.16
N LEU A 76 -12.41 -3.43 -2.46
CA LEU A 76 -13.78 -3.46 -3.00
C LEU A 76 -14.49 -4.80 -2.71
N SER A 77 -13.80 -5.93 -2.93
CA SER A 77 -14.39 -7.24 -2.65
C SER A 77 -14.66 -7.44 -1.16
N SER A 78 -13.82 -6.87 -0.29
CA SER A 78 -14.01 -6.94 1.17
C SER A 78 -15.16 -6.05 1.64
N GLU A 79 -15.31 -4.86 1.03
CA GLU A 79 -16.44 -3.96 1.26
C GLU A 79 -17.75 -4.61 0.83
N GLU A 80 -17.78 -5.24 -0.34
CA GLU A 80 -18.95 -5.99 -0.81
C GLU A 80 -19.31 -7.16 0.11
N ARG A 81 -18.32 -7.93 0.58
CA ARG A 81 -18.54 -9.03 1.54
C ARG A 81 -19.09 -8.53 2.87
N LEU A 82 -18.57 -7.40 3.37
CA LEU A 82 -19.04 -6.77 4.60
C LEU A 82 -20.49 -6.32 4.44
N LEU A 83 -20.83 -5.60 3.37
CA LEU A 83 -22.18 -5.08 3.11
C LEU A 83 -23.20 -6.21 2.97
N ARG A 84 -22.90 -7.24 2.17
CA ARG A 84 -23.82 -8.38 1.96
C ARG A 84 -24.12 -9.18 3.24
N ARG A 85 -23.18 -9.21 4.19
CA ARG A 85 -23.26 -10.06 5.39
C ARG A 85 -23.29 -9.28 6.70
N VAL A 86 -23.45 -7.96 6.69
CA VAL A 86 -23.35 -7.12 7.90
C VAL A 86 -24.35 -7.53 8.99
N GLY A 87 -25.52 -8.05 8.64
CA GLY A 87 -26.51 -8.55 9.61
C GLY A 87 -26.18 -9.93 10.20
N GLN A 88 -25.25 -10.67 9.57
CA GLN A 88 -24.93 -12.06 9.89
C GLN A 88 -23.54 -12.22 10.52
N LEU A 89 -22.61 -11.31 10.23
CA LEU A 89 -21.26 -11.35 10.75
C LEU A 89 -21.22 -11.06 12.26
N LYS A 90 -20.41 -11.83 12.98
CA LYS A 90 -20.04 -11.53 14.36
C LYS A 90 -19.23 -10.23 14.41
N HIS A 91 -19.19 -9.62 15.58
CA HIS A 91 -18.47 -8.35 15.78
C HIS A 91 -17.00 -8.44 15.35
N ASP A 92 -16.30 -9.51 15.73
CA ASP A 92 -14.89 -9.69 15.38
C ASP A 92 -14.68 -9.86 13.87
N GLU A 93 -15.59 -10.56 13.18
CA GLU A 93 -15.51 -10.74 11.73
C GLU A 93 -15.71 -9.41 10.99
N LYS A 94 -16.64 -8.56 11.46
CA LYS A 94 -16.82 -7.19 10.94
C LYS A 94 -15.55 -6.37 11.11
N ILE A 95 -14.90 -6.47 12.27
CA ILE A 95 -13.63 -5.77 12.54
C ILE A 95 -12.54 -6.24 11.57
N GLN A 96 -12.41 -7.54 11.33
CA GLN A 96 -11.38 -8.05 10.42
C GLN A 96 -11.63 -7.60 8.98
N GLU A 97 -12.87 -7.71 8.46
CA GLU A 97 -13.21 -7.23 7.12
C GLU A 97 -12.97 -5.72 6.98
N TRP A 98 -13.36 -4.93 7.99
CA TRP A 98 -13.10 -3.50 8.00
C TRP A 98 -11.61 -3.16 8.00
N LYS A 99 -10.79 -3.92 8.74
CA LYS A 99 -9.32 -3.76 8.71
C LYS A 99 -8.76 -4.03 7.32
N ILE A 100 -9.22 -5.08 6.63
CA ILE A 100 -8.78 -5.38 5.25
C ILE A 100 -9.14 -4.22 4.32
N ILE A 101 -10.38 -3.73 4.37
CA ILE A 101 -10.84 -2.59 3.55
C ILE A 101 -9.96 -1.37 3.79
N LYS A 102 -9.71 -1.04 5.06
CA LYS A 102 -8.88 0.09 5.44
C LYS A 102 -7.46 -0.06 4.91
N THR A 103 -6.81 -1.18 5.20
CA THR A 103 -5.43 -1.44 4.76
C THR A 103 -5.30 -1.37 3.23
N ALA A 104 -6.24 -1.96 2.50
CA ALA A 104 -6.24 -1.93 1.03
C ALA A 104 -6.40 -0.49 0.50
N LYS A 105 -7.37 0.28 1.02
CA LYS A 105 -7.60 1.68 0.59
C LYS A 105 -6.40 2.57 0.90
N GLU A 106 -5.84 2.49 2.11
CA GLU A 106 -4.67 3.26 2.52
C GLU A 106 -3.45 2.93 1.65
N THR A 107 -3.18 1.64 1.45
CA THR A 107 -2.05 1.16 0.65
C THR A 107 -2.18 1.58 -0.81
N ALA A 108 -3.37 1.42 -1.40
CA ALA A 108 -3.60 1.78 -2.79
C ALA A 108 -3.46 3.29 -3.03
N ALA A 109 -3.96 4.12 -2.09
CA ALA A 109 -3.80 5.56 -2.13
C ALA A 109 -2.32 5.98 -2.07
N GLU A 110 -1.53 5.37 -1.19
CA GLU A 110 -0.08 5.64 -1.07
C GLU A 110 0.68 5.30 -2.35
N ASN A 111 0.39 4.15 -2.95
CA ASN A 111 1.00 3.74 -4.21
C ASN A 111 0.62 4.68 -5.36
N TRP A 112 -0.63 5.15 -5.44
CA TRP A 112 -1.01 6.15 -6.44
C TRP A 112 -0.27 7.48 -6.26
N LEU A 113 -0.09 7.93 -5.01
CA LEU A 113 0.71 9.11 -4.70
C LEU A 113 2.19 8.92 -5.09
N ALA A 114 2.76 7.74 -4.83
CA ALA A 114 4.11 7.40 -5.23
C ALA A 114 4.26 7.40 -6.76
N LEU A 115 3.26 6.86 -7.49
CA LEU A 115 3.24 6.87 -8.94
C LEU A 115 3.16 8.30 -9.52
N ALA A 116 2.31 9.14 -8.95
CA ALA A 116 2.18 10.54 -9.36
C ALA A 116 3.52 11.28 -9.17
N ARG A 117 4.17 11.08 -8.02
CA ARG A 117 5.49 11.64 -7.73
C ARG A 117 6.56 11.14 -8.70
N TYR A 118 6.57 9.84 -8.99
CA TYR A 118 7.45 9.26 -10.00
C TYR A 118 7.27 9.94 -11.36
N PHE A 119 6.04 10.18 -11.81
CA PHE A 119 5.81 10.92 -13.06
C PHE A 119 6.33 12.35 -13.00
N SER A 120 6.13 13.07 -11.89
CA SER A 120 6.65 14.43 -11.70
C SER A 120 8.17 14.48 -11.76
N GLU A 121 8.85 13.55 -11.08
CA GLU A 121 10.32 13.45 -11.07
C GLU A 121 10.89 13.12 -12.46
N ASN A 122 10.13 12.39 -13.29
CA ASN A 122 10.47 12.08 -14.68
C ASN A 122 9.91 13.09 -15.70
N GLN A 123 9.46 14.26 -15.25
CA GLN A 123 8.93 15.35 -16.09
C GLN A 123 7.71 14.95 -16.94
N GLN A 124 7.02 13.86 -16.59
CA GLN A 124 5.77 13.41 -17.21
C GLN A 124 4.58 14.10 -16.54
N TYR A 125 4.59 15.44 -16.56
CA TYR A 125 3.69 16.28 -15.77
C TYR A 125 2.20 16.06 -16.05
N ASP A 126 1.79 15.80 -17.30
CA ASP A 126 0.40 15.47 -17.61
C ASP A 126 -0.06 14.19 -16.92
N LYS A 127 0.80 13.17 -16.88
CA LYS A 127 0.49 11.91 -16.19
C LYS A 127 0.47 12.10 -14.69
N ALA A 128 1.43 12.85 -14.14
CA ALA A 128 1.43 13.22 -12.73
C ALA A 128 0.13 13.92 -12.33
N ARG A 129 -0.27 14.95 -13.10
CA ARG A 129 -1.53 15.68 -12.92
C ARG A 129 -2.73 14.73 -12.88
N SER A 130 -2.88 13.89 -13.90
CA SER A 130 -4.00 12.94 -13.97
C SER A 130 -4.00 11.94 -12.81
N THR A 131 -2.82 11.52 -12.35
CA THR A 131 -2.70 10.57 -11.24
C THR A 131 -3.09 11.23 -9.91
N TYR A 132 -2.67 12.47 -9.66
CA TYR A 132 -3.12 13.21 -8.49
C TYR A 132 -4.63 13.47 -8.51
N GLN A 133 -5.19 13.85 -9.67
CA GLN A 133 -6.63 14.03 -9.84
C GLN A 133 -7.40 12.74 -9.52
N ARG A 134 -6.94 11.58 -10.01
CA ARG A 134 -7.52 10.27 -9.65
C ARG A 134 -7.56 10.07 -8.13
N VAL A 135 -6.48 10.37 -7.41
CA VAL A 135 -6.45 10.20 -5.94
C VAL A 135 -7.50 11.09 -5.28
N ILE A 136 -7.60 12.35 -5.69
CA ILE A 136 -8.57 13.31 -5.15
C ILE A 136 -10.01 12.84 -5.40
N GLU A 137 -10.29 12.34 -6.60
CA GLU A 137 -11.62 11.90 -7.01
C GLU A 137 -12.03 10.56 -6.38
N THR A 138 -11.08 9.63 -6.21
CA THR A 138 -11.36 8.27 -5.74
C THR A 138 -11.43 8.19 -4.21
N TYR A 139 -10.52 8.84 -3.51
CA TYR A 139 -10.34 8.68 -2.07
C TYR A 139 -11.06 9.77 -1.27
N GLN A 140 -12.32 10.04 -1.62
CA GLN A 140 -13.12 11.05 -0.93
C GLN A 140 -13.51 10.59 0.49
N GLY A 141 -13.79 11.57 1.36
CA GLY A 141 -14.28 11.35 2.72
C GLY A 141 -13.21 11.45 3.80
N LEU A 142 -13.66 11.66 5.04
CA LEU A 142 -12.81 12.00 6.19
C LEU A 142 -11.72 10.94 6.47
N ALA A 143 -12.02 9.66 6.25
CA ALA A 143 -11.08 8.57 6.51
C ALA A 143 -9.83 8.62 5.62
N ASN A 144 -9.92 9.22 4.43
CA ASN A 144 -8.84 9.26 3.44
C ASN A 144 -8.32 10.69 3.19
N GLN A 145 -8.75 11.66 3.99
CA GLN A 145 -8.49 13.08 3.78
C GLN A 145 -6.99 13.38 3.65
N LEU A 146 -6.15 12.68 4.43
CA LEU A 146 -4.69 12.80 4.36
C LEU A 146 -4.15 12.58 2.95
N TYR A 147 -4.65 11.57 2.23
CA TYR A 147 -4.19 11.24 0.88
C TYR A 147 -4.68 12.26 -0.14
N VAL A 148 -5.92 12.73 0.01
CA VAL A 148 -6.49 13.81 -0.80
C VAL A 148 -5.70 15.10 -0.63
N ASP A 149 -5.33 15.47 0.59
CA ASP A 149 -4.57 16.69 0.86
C ASP A 149 -3.15 16.61 0.29
N ARG A 150 -2.49 15.46 0.42
CA ARG A 150 -1.19 15.19 -0.23
C ARG A 150 -1.31 15.26 -1.76
N ALA A 151 -2.37 14.70 -2.34
CA ALA A 151 -2.61 14.76 -3.78
C ALA A 151 -2.86 16.20 -4.26
N LYS A 152 -3.65 16.99 -3.53
CA LYS A 152 -3.87 18.41 -3.83
C LYS A 152 -2.59 19.23 -3.75
N MET A 153 -1.71 18.92 -2.81
CA MET A 153 -0.40 19.56 -2.70
C MET A 153 0.46 19.27 -3.93
N GLY A 154 0.66 17.98 -4.25
CA GLY A 154 1.43 17.59 -5.43
C GLY A 154 0.84 18.09 -6.74
N LEU A 155 -0.50 18.14 -6.85
CA LEU A 155 -1.20 18.71 -8.00
C LEU A 155 -0.85 20.19 -8.19
N ARG A 156 -0.90 21.00 -7.12
CA ARG A 156 -0.52 22.43 -7.19
C ARG A 156 0.94 22.62 -7.62
N ASP A 157 1.83 21.76 -7.13
CA ASP A 157 3.25 21.81 -7.51
C ASP A 157 3.44 21.55 -9.01
N VAL A 158 2.74 20.54 -9.55
CA VAL A 158 2.75 20.22 -10.99
C VAL A 158 2.10 21.34 -11.81
N GLU A 159 0.97 21.89 -11.37
CA GLU A 159 0.26 22.98 -12.06
C GLU A 159 1.09 24.26 -12.12
N THR A 160 1.91 24.53 -11.10
CA THR A 160 2.84 25.67 -11.11
C THR A 160 3.90 25.52 -12.20
N ILE A 161 4.35 24.29 -12.47
CA ILE A 161 5.32 23.99 -13.52
C ILE A 161 4.67 24.06 -14.92
N LEU A 162 3.42 23.61 -15.02
CA LEU A 162 2.65 23.62 -16.27
C LEU A 162 2.02 24.97 -16.62
N GLY A 163 2.10 25.96 -15.73
CA GLY A 163 1.61 27.31 -15.96
C GLY A 163 2.28 27.99 -17.17
N PRO A 164 1.64 29.03 -17.74
CA PRO A 164 2.13 29.74 -18.93
C PRO A 164 3.47 30.45 -18.71
#